data_AF-A0A443JJT4-F1
#
_entry.id   AF-A0A443JJT4-F1
#
_cell.length_a   1.000
_cell.length_b   1.000
_cell.length_c   1.000
_cell.angle_alpha   90.00
_cell.angle_beta   90.00
_cell.angle_gamma   90.00
#
_symmetry.space_group_name_H-M   'P 1'
#
loop_
_entity.id
_entity.type
_entity.pdbx_description
1 polymer ?
#
loop_
_entity_poly.entity_id
_entity_poly.type
_entity_poly.pdbx_seq_one_letter_code
_entity_poly.pdbx_strand_id
1 'polypeptide(L)'
;MNVSALLPAAKFHARIDFADDDADLLLMLAAAAGDVAHAAEYTLPEDAGDLPDDLKLAILDQAAMLFDARGGSTERPVGLSLAASRIVARYRGVAI
;
A
#
# COMPACT_ATOMS: atom_id res chain seq x y z
N MET A 1 -9.99 -6.89 -5.50
CA MET A 1 -8.66 -7.51 -5.27
C MET A 1 -8.64 -8.26 -3.96
N ASN A 2 -8.15 -9.50 -3.96
CA ASN A 2 -7.87 -10.25 -2.74
C ASN A 2 -6.53 -9.79 -2.11
N VAL A 3 -6.60 -8.88 -1.13
CA VAL A 3 -5.41 -8.30 -0.47
C VAL A 3 -4.66 -9.30 0.43
N SER A 4 -5.30 -10.40 0.85
CA SER A 4 -4.63 -11.37 1.72
C SER A 4 -3.43 -12.06 1.05
N ALA A 5 -3.43 -12.12 -0.29
CA ALA A 5 -2.31 -12.63 -1.06
C ALA A 5 -1.04 -11.77 -0.92
N LEU A 6 -1.18 -10.48 -0.55
CA LEU A 6 -0.06 -9.57 -0.32
C LEU A 6 0.48 -9.60 1.11
N LEU A 7 -0.22 -10.25 2.05
CA LEU A 7 0.14 -10.24 3.48
C LEU A 7 1.57 -10.74 3.74
N PRO A 8 2.06 -11.86 3.16
CA PRO A 8 3.44 -12.28 3.39
C PRO A 8 4.47 -11.26 2.92
N ALA A 9 4.23 -10.61 1.77
CA ALA A 9 5.12 -9.59 1.23
C ALA A 9 5.08 -8.30 2.08
N ALA A 10 3.92 -7.93 2.61
CA ALA A 10 3.76 -6.79 3.50
C ALA A 10 4.52 -6.98 4.81
N LYS A 11 4.40 -8.16 5.42
CA LYS A 11 5.14 -8.53 6.62
C LYS A 11 6.65 -8.51 6.40
N PHE A 12 7.11 -9.08 5.29
CA PHE A 12 8.52 -9.05 4.92
C PHE A 12 9.02 -7.60 4.74
N HIS A 13 8.25 -6.76 4.06
CA HIS A 13 8.61 -5.37 3.80
C HIS A 13 8.65 -4.54 5.10
N ALA A 14 7.67 -4.70 5.98
CA ALA A 14 7.57 -4.01 7.27
C ALA A 14 8.39 -4.66 8.40
N ARG A 15 9.08 -5.77 8.13
CA ARG A 15 9.89 -6.54 9.11
C ARG A 15 9.06 -7.05 10.30
N ILE A 16 7.88 -7.57 10.02
CA ILE A 16 6.94 -8.13 11.00
C ILE A 16 7.04 -9.65 10.96
N ASP A 17 7.54 -10.25 12.04
CA ASP A 17 7.74 -11.70 12.11
C ASP A 17 6.52 -12.45 12.69
N PHE A 18 5.82 -11.84 13.65
CA PHE A 18 4.70 -12.45 14.37
C PHE A 18 3.36 -12.21 13.68
N ALA A 19 2.32 -12.95 14.09
CA ALA A 19 1.00 -12.97 13.45
C ALA A 19 -0.09 -12.25 14.28
N ASP A 20 0.28 -11.68 15.41
CA ASP A 20 -0.60 -10.91 16.31
C ASP A 20 -1.24 -9.70 15.62
N ASP A 21 -0.47 -9.03 14.75
CA ASP A 21 -0.92 -7.85 14.01
C ASP A 21 -1.50 -8.16 12.62
N ASP A 22 -1.67 -9.43 12.23
CA ASP A 22 -2.08 -9.81 10.85
C ASP A 22 -3.45 -9.23 10.46
N ALA A 23 -4.40 -9.19 11.40
CA ALA A 23 -5.74 -8.64 11.15
C ALA A 23 -5.71 -7.14 10.87
N ASP A 24 -4.93 -6.40 11.65
CA ASP A 24 -4.76 -4.95 11.48
C ASP A 24 -3.98 -4.63 10.21
N LEU A 25 -2.94 -5.42 9.91
CA LEU A 25 -2.16 -5.26 8.69
C LEU A 25 -2.99 -5.54 7.43
N LEU A 26 -3.93 -6.49 7.47
CA LEU A 26 -4.87 -6.73 6.37
C LEU A 26 -5.80 -5.53 6.12
N LEU A 27 -6.27 -4.87 7.19
CA LEU A 27 -7.07 -3.64 7.07
C LEU A 27 -6.24 -2.50 6.46
N MET A 28 -5.00 -2.35 6.90
CA MET A 28 -4.08 -1.35 6.36
C MET A 28 -3.70 -1.63 4.90
N LEU A 29 -3.55 -2.89 4.50
CA LEU A 29 -3.34 -3.28 3.10
C LEU A 29 -4.53 -2.93 2.22
N ALA A 30 -5.75 -3.15 2.70
CA ALA A 30 -6.96 -2.76 1.97
C ALA A 30 -7.04 -1.23 1.79
N ALA A 31 -6.73 -0.46 2.83
CA ALA A 31 -6.66 0.99 2.77
C ALA A 31 -5.57 1.47 1.78
N ALA A 32 -4.36 0.93 1.92
CA ALA A 32 -3.23 1.24 1.04
C ALA A 32 -3.52 0.92 -0.43
N ALA A 33 -4.16 -0.21 -0.71
CA ALA A 33 -4.58 -0.58 -2.06
C ALA A 33 -5.57 0.43 -2.64
N GLY A 34 -6.55 0.88 -1.85
CA GLY A 34 -7.50 1.91 -2.24
C GLY A 34 -6.82 3.26 -2.52
N ASP A 35 -5.95 3.72 -1.62
CA ASP A 35 -5.21 4.98 -1.77
C ASP A 35 -4.35 4.99 -3.04
N VAL A 36 -3.58 3.92 -3.25
CA VAL A 36 -2.70 3.77 -4.42
C VAL A 36 -3.51 3.67 -5.71
N ALA A 37 -4.56 2.86 -5.74
CA ALA A 37 -5.42 2.71 -6.92
C ALA A 37 -6.09 4.03 -7.30
N HIS A 38 -6.62 4.76 -6.32
CA HIS A 38 -7.24 6.06 -6.53
C HIS A 38 -6.22 7.07 -7.08
N ALA A 39 -5.05 7.16 -6.46
CA ALA A 39 -4.02 8.12 -6.88
C ALA A 39 -3.39 7.77 -8.24
N ALA A 40 -3.32 6.49 -8.59
CA ALA A 40 -2.82 6.01 -9.88
C ALA A 40 -3.88 6.05 -10.99
N GLU A 41 -5.15 6.31 -10.66
CA GLU A 41 -6.31 6.11 -11.54
C GLU A 41 -6.31 4.69 -12.16
N TYR A 42 -5.94 3.70 -11.35
CA TYR A 42 -5.76 2.32 -11.75
C TYR A 42 -6.88 1.43 -11.22
N THR A 43 -7.43 0.56 -12.07
CA THR A 43 -8.42 -0.44 -11.63
C THR A 43 -7.71 -1.68 -11.11
N LEU A 44 -7.87 -1.96 -9.81
CA LEU A 44 -7.25 -3.14 -9.21
C LEU A 44 -7.82 -4.44 -9.80
N PRO A 45 -6.97 -5.40 -10.17
CA PRO A 45 -7.42 -6.73 -10.58
C PRO A 45 -8.06 -7.49 -9.41
N GLU A 46 -8.74 -8.60 -9.73
CA GLU A 46 -9.25 -9.51 -8.70
C GLU A 46 -8.11 -10.24 -7.99
N ASP A 47 -7.14 -10.75 -8.74
CA ASP A 47 -5.94 -11.40 -8.24
C ASP A 47 -4.80 -10.37 -8.05
N ALA A 48 -4.18 -10.39 -6.88
CA ALA A 48 -3.01 -9.56 -6.60
C ALA A 48 -1.79 -9.96 -7.45
N GLY A 49 -1.74 -11.21 -7.96
CA GLY A 49 -0.69 -11.67 -8.87
C GLY A 49 -0.59 -10.85 -10.16
N ASP A 50 -1.74 -10.37 -10.65
CA ASP A 50 -1.87 -9.60 -11.89
C ASP A 50 -1.48 -8.12 -11.75
N LEU A 51 -1.18 -7.65 -10.53
CA LEU A 51 -0.67 -6.29 -10.34
C LEU A 51 0.75 -6.17 -10.93
N PRO A 52 1.06 -5.05 -11.61
CA PRO A 52 2.43 -4.65 -11.88
C PRO A 52 3.27 -4.60 -10.59
N ASP A 53 4.52 -5.04 -10.66
CA ASP A 53 5.37 -5.19 -9.48
C ASP A 53 5.67 -3.86 -8.77
N ASP A 54 5.69 -2.74 -9.51
CA ASP A 54 5.85 -1.42 -8.92
C ASP A 54 4.59 -0.97 -8.16
N LEU A 55 3.39 -1.23 -8.69
CA LEU A 55 2.15 -0.98 -7.94
C LEU A 55 2.04 -1.87 -6.71
N LYS A 56 2.48 -3.13 -6.78
CA LYS A 56 2.62 -3.97 -5.57
C LYS A 56 3.52 -3.27 -4.55
N LEU A 57 4.71 -2.85 -4.95
CA LEU A 57 5.63 -2.13 -4.06
C LEU A 57 5.03 -0.86 -3.47
N ALA A 58 4.29 -0.07 -4.26
CA ALA A 58 3.60 1.13 -3.78
C ALA A 58 2.58 0.81 -2.67
N ILE A 59 1.81 -0.26 -2.84
CA ILE A 59 0.83 -0.71 -1.83
C ILE A 59 1.54 -1.18 -0.56
N LEU A 60 2.62 -1.97 -0.70
CA LEU A 60 3.37 -2.48 0.45
C LEU A 60 4.02 -1.35 1.25
N ASP A 61 4.64 -0.38 0.59
CA ASP A 61 5.28 0.78 1.23
C ASP A 61 4.24 1.69 1.91
N GLN A 62 3.09 1.91 1.26
CA GLN A 62 1.98 2.64 1.87
C GLN A 62 1.43 1.91 3.11
N ALA A 63 1.27 0.59 3.06
CA ALA A 63 0.80 -0.20 4.18
C ALA A 63 1.81 -0.18 5.36
N ALA A 64 3.11 -0.30 5.08
CA ALA A 64 4.15 -0.20 6.10
C ALA A 64 4.15 1.19 6.77
N MET A 65 4.02 2.26 5.97
CA MET A 65 3.91 3.61 6.51
C MET A 65 2.68 3.76 7.43
N LEU A 66 1.51 3.22 7.03
CA LEU A 66 0.30 3.21 7.87
C LEU A 66 0.52 2.45 9.17
N PHE A 67 1.18 1.29 9.11
CA PHE A 67 1.48 0.46 10.26
C PHE A 67 2.44 1.13 11.23
N ASP A 68 3.52 1.75 10.77
CA ASP A 68 4.49 2.43 11.64
C ASP A 68 3.89 3.69 12.30
N ALA A 69 2.92 4.32 11.65
CA ALA A 69 2.24 5.51 12.17
C ALA A 69 1.06 5.21 13.10
N ARG A 70 0.88 3.95 13.52
CA ARG A 70 -0.15 3.54 14.47
C ARG A 70 0.13 4.19 15.84
N GLY A 71 -0.61 5.26 16.15
CA GLY A 71 -0.37 6.08 17.36
C GLY A 71 -0.59 7.59 17.20
N GLY A 72 -0.89 8.06 15.98
CA GLY A 72 -1.41 9.42 15.78
C GLY A 72 -0.37 10.53 15.91
N SER A 73 0.87 10.30 15.46
CA SER A 73 1.86 11.39 15.34
C SER A 73 1.32 12.50 14.43
N THR A 74 1.20 13.71 14.98
CA THR A 74 0.73 14.92 14.27
C THR A 74 1.78 15.52 13.32
N GLU A 75 3.02 15.01 13.33
CA GLU A 75 4.13 15.48 12.49
C GLU A 75 4.18 14.77 11.12
N ARG A 76 3.10 14.08 10.74
CA ARG A 76 3.09 13.21 9.57
C ARG A 76 2.88 13.99 8.25
N PRO A 77 3.58 13.62 7.16
CA PRO A 77 3.16 13.95 5.81
C PRO A 77 1.75 13.40 5.54
N VAL A 78 0.81 14.27 5.19
CA VAL A 78 -0.53 13.87 4.77
C VAL A 78 -0.47 13.22 3.37
N GLY A 79 -1.11 12.07 3.21
CA GLY A 79 -1.27 11.40 1.91
C GLY A 79 -0.45 10.12 1.74
N LEU A 80 0.01 9.89 0.51
CA LEU A 80 0.80 8.73 0.14
C LEU A 80 2.22 8.80 0.70
N SER A 81 2.82 7.63 0.92
CA SER A 81 4.26 7.52 1.13
C SER A 81 5.03 8.10 -0.07
N LEU A 82 6.28 8.49 0.16
CA LEU A 82 7.12 9.08 -0.90
C LEU A 82 7.35 8.10 -2.05
N ALA A 83 7.55 6.80 -1.75
CA ALA A 83 7.75 5.80 -2.79
C ALA A 83 6.46 5.55 -3.57
N ALA A 84 5.32 5.40 -2.89
CA ALA A 84 4.02 5.24 -3.54
C ALA A 84 3.72 6.44 -4.45
N SER A 85 3.92 7.67 -3.96
CA SER A 85 3.73 8.91 -4.72
C SER A 85 4.51 8.93 -6.05
N ARG A 86 5.78 8.49 -6.02
CA ARG A 86 6.63 8.43 -7.22
C ARG A 86 6.20 7.36 -8.20
N ILE A 87 5.64 6.25 -7.70
CA ILE A 87 5.17 5.14 -8.53
C ILE A 87 3.86 5.52 -9.20
N VAL A 88 2.86 5.97 -8.44
CA VAL A 88 1.53 6.30 -8.98
C VAL A 88 1.57 7.45 -9.99
N ALA A 89 2.50 8.39 -9.83
CA ALA A 89 2.70 9.49 -10.79
C ALA A 89 3.01 9.01 -12.21
N ARG A 90 3.57 7.80 -12.39
CA ARG A 90 3.80 7.20 -13.71
C ARG A 90 2.54 6.64 -14.37
N TYR A 91 1.54 6.28 -13.56
CA TYR A 91 0.30 5.66 -14.03
C TYR A 91 -0.75 6.70 -14.41
N ARG A 92 -0.97 7.70 -13.55
CA ARG A 92 -1.97 8.73 -13.78
C ARG A 92 -1.71 9.56 -15.03
N GLY A 93 -0.42 9.72 -15.40
CA GLY A 93 -0.01 10.63 -16.45
C GLY A 93 -0.29 12.10 -16.08
N VAL A 94 0.37 13.04 -16.78
CA VAL A 94 0.02 14.47 -16.65
C VAL A 94 -1.08 14.76 -17.67
N ALA A 95 -2.31 14.91 -17.21
CA ALA A 95 -3.39 15.50 -18.01
C ALA A 95 -3.34 17.03 -17.85
N ILE A 96 -3.27 17.75 -18.98
CA ILE A 96 -3.25 19.23 -19.05
C ILE A 96 -4.66 19.72 -19.37
#